data_AF-A0A944TR88-F1
#
_entry.id   AF-A0A944TR88-F1
#
_cell.length_a   1.000
_cell.length_b   1.000
_cell.length_c   1.000
_cell.angle_alpha   90.00
_cell.angle_beta   90.00
_cell.angle_gamma   90.00
#
_symmetry.space_group_name_H-M   'P 1'
#
loop_
_entity.id
_entity.type
_entity.pdbx_description
1 polymer ?
#
loop_
_entity_poly.entity_id
_entity_poly.type
_entity_poly.pdbx_seq_one_letter_code
_entity_poly.pdbx_strand_id
1 'polypeptide(L)'
;MSKNILIVDTNAEVLFQFPVNEIERAYVKALELEDMGIEFELNIPSLPETLANSLGASDQERLQIRAEIEEEIAGHNSPTCSSDDPQ
;
A
#
# COMPACT_ATOMS: atom_id res chain seq x y z
N MET A 1 -16.48 2.33 4.20
CA MET A 1 -15.59 3.42 4.61
C MET A 1 -14.42 3.42 3.65
N SER A 2 -14.12 4.57 3.03
CA SER A 2 -12.95 4.71 2.16
C SER A 2 -11.69 4.36 2.92
N LYS A 3 -10.90 3.41 2.42
CA LYS A 3 -9.57 3.15 3.00
C LYS A 3 -8.73 4.38 2.73
N ASN A 4 -8.27 5.01 3.80
CA ASN A 4 -7.39 6.16 3.75
C ASN A 4 -5.94 5.69 3.61
N ILE A 5 -5.08 6.57 3.13
CA ILE A 5 -3.63 6.42 3.20
C ILE A 5 -3.21 6.65 4.65
N LEU A 6 -2.40 5.75 5.20
CA LEU A 6 -1.95 5.80 6.59
C LEU A 6 -0.42 5.90 6.63
N ILE A 7 0.08 6.79 7.48
CA ILE A 7 1.49 6.81 7.88
C ILE A 7 1.53 6.24 9.29
N VAL A 8 2.22 5.12 9.48
CA VAL A 8 2.32 4.43 10.77
C VAL A 8 3.76 4.41 11.26
N ASP A 9 3.96 4.57 12.57
CA ASP A 9 5.27 4.39 13.21
C ASP A 9 5.61 2.89 13.35
N THR A 10 6.86 2.61 13.70
CA THR A 10 7.41 1.31 14.12
C THR A 10 6.57 0.59 15.18
N ASN A 11 5.82 1.32 16.02
CA ASN A 11 4.89 0.77 17.01
C ASN A 11 3.50 0.45 16.45
N ALA A 12 3.31 0.52 15.13
CA ALA A 12 2.02 0.42 14.42
C ALA A 12 0.99 1.49 14.85
N GLU A 13 1.45 2.61 15.41
CA GLU A 13 0.60 3.76 15.74
C GLU A 13 0.40 4.64 14.50
N VAL A 14 -0.84 5.06 14.25
CA VAL A 14 -1.15 5.95 13.12
C VAL A 14 -0.71 7.37 13.46
N LEU A 15 0.34 7.85 12.81
CA LEU A 15 0.85 9.21 12.94
C LEU A 15 -0.01 10.20 12.14
N PHE A 16 -0.32 9.83 10.89
CA PHE A 16 -1.10 10.66 9.97
C PHE A 16 -2.02 9.81 9.11
N GLN A 17 -3.13 10.42 8.72
CA GLN A 17 -4.13 9.82 7.84
C GLN A 17 -4.54 10.82 6.76
N PHE A 18 -4.54 10.36 5.50
CA PHE A 18 -4.93 11.16 4.34
C PHE A 18 -5.98 10.42 3.52
N PRO A 19 -6.96 11.12 2.93
CA PRO A 19 -7.84 10.49 1.97
C PRO A 19 -7.07 10.13 0.68
N VAL A 20 -7.53 9.13 -0.06
CA VAL A 20 -6.84 8.60 -1.26
C VAL A 20 -6.62 9.67 -2.34
N ASN A 21 -7.53 10.64 -2.44
CA ASN A 21 -7.42 11.75 -3.39
C ASN A 21 -6.35 12.78 -3.01
N GLU A 22 -5.74 12.69 -1.83
CA GLU A 22 -4.67 13.55 -1.35
C GLU A 22 -3.32 12.82 -1.25
N ILE A 23 -3.09 11.84 -2.12
CA ILE A 23 -1.87 11.01 -2.12
C ILE A 23 -0.58 11.84 -2.21
N GLU A 24 -0.59 12.94 -2.97
CA GLU A 24 0.56 13.85 -3.07
C GLU A 24 0.91 14.47 -1.71
N ARG A 25 -0.10 14.85 -0.92
CA ARG A 25 0.12 15.41 0.42
C ARG A 25 0.66 14.36 1.38
N ALA A 26 0.21 13.11 1.26
CA ALA A 26 0.73 12.00 2.05
C ALA A 26 2.22 11.78 1.76
N TYR A 27 2.64 11.83 0.49
CA TYR A 27 4.05 11.72 0.11
C TYR A 27 4.91 12.89 0.61
N VAL A 28 4.41 14.13 0.49
CA VAL A 28 5.11 15.29 1.06
C VAL A 28 5.30 15.10 2.57
N LYS A 29 4.26 14.64 3.28
CA LYS A 29 4.37 14.41 4.72
C LYS A 29 5.33 13.27 5.07
N ALA A 30 5.34 12.20 4.28
CA ALA A 30 6.30 11.10 4.42
C ALA A 30 7.74 11.61 4.28
N LEU A 31 8.03 12.42 3.27
CA LEU A 31 9.35 13.02 3.07
C LEU A 31 9.76 13.92 4.25
N GLU A 32 8.84 14.75 4.77
CA GLU A 32 9.12 15.56 5.96
C GLU A 32 9.51 14.71 7.17
N LEU A 33 8.88 13.55 7.36
CA LEU A 33 9.17 12.64 8.47
C LEU A 33 10.52 11.93 8.27
N GLU A 34 10.82 11.54 7.04
CA GLU A 34 12.12 10.97 6.67
C GLU A 34 13.26 11.97 6.92
N ASP A 35 13.08 13.23 6.52
CA ASP A 35 14.03 14.33 6.77
C ASP A 35 14.24 14.62 8.27
N MET A 36 13.22 14.36 9.09
CA MET A 36 13.30 14.46 10.55
C MET A 36 13.95 13.22 11.20
N GLY A 37 14.27 12.18 10.43
CA GLY A 37 14.84 10.93 10.93
C GLY A 37 13.82 10.05 11.66
N ILE A 38 12.53 10.19 11.35
CA ILE A 38 11.45 9.38 11.92
C ILE A 38 11.26 8.16 11.04
N GLU A 39 11.34 6.96 11.63
CA GLU A 39 11.00 5.72 10.93
C GLU A 39 9.48 5.58 10.82
N PHE A 40 8.98 5.30 9.61
CA PHE A 40 7.56 5.10 9.37
C PHE A 40 7.33 4.13 8.21
N GLU A 41 6.11 3.59 8.14
CA GLU A 41 5.58 2.84 7.02
C GLU A 41 4.41 3.60 6.37
N LEU A 42 4.44 3.71 5.04
CA LEU A 42 3.41 4.38 4.26
C LEU A 42 2.47 3.34 3.64
N ASN A 43 1.30 3.19 4.25
CA ASN A 43 0.26 2.25 3.86
C ASN A 43 -0.71 2.91 2.86
N ILE A 44 -0.55 2.59 1.57
CA ILE A 44 -1.40 3.09 0.48
C ILE A 44 -2.29 1.95 -0.03
N PRO A 45 -3.62 2.11 -0.07
CA PRO A 45 -4.50 1.11 -0.67
C PRO A 45 -4.22 0.98 -2.17
N SER A 46 -4.17 -0.25 -2.65
CA SER A 46 -3.95 -0.54 -4.08
C SER A 46 -5.13 -0.10 -4.96
N LEU A 47 -4.93 -0.06 -6.27
CA LEU A 47 -6.00 0.22 -7.23
C LEU A 47 -7.18 -0.77 -7.12
N PRO A 48 -6.97 -2.11 -7.06
CA PRO A 48 -8.08 -3.04 -6.88
C PRO A 48 -8.81 -2.84 -5.56
N GLU A 49 -8.10 -2.55 -4.46
CA GLU A 49 -8.74 -2.28 -3.17
C GLU A 49 -9.58 -0.99 -3.20
N THR A 50 -9.08 0.05 -3.85
CA THR A 50 -9.79 1.33 -4.01
C THR A 50 -11.03 1.16 -4.89
N LEU A 51 -10.93 0.35 -5.95
CA LEU A 51 -12.05 0.01 -6.82
C LEU A 51 -13.11 -0.82 -6.09
N ALA A 52 -12.70 -1.89 -5.41
CA ALA A 52 -13.60 -2.75 -4.64
C ALA A 52 -14.40 -1.94 -3.61
N ASN A 53 -13.74 -1.02 -2.92
CA ASN A 53 -14.41 -0.14 -1.99
C ASN A 53 -15.40 0.82 -2.69
N SER A 54 -15.06 1.35 -3.86
CA SER A 54 -15.95 2.24 -4.64
C SER A 54 -17.20 1.53 -5.14
N LEU A 55 -17.10 0.22 -5.40
CA LEU A 55 -18.22 -0.64 -5.79
C LEU A 55 -19.05 -1.14 -4.61
N GLY A 56 -18.68 -0.78 -3.38
CA GLY A 56 -19.41 -1.17 -2.17
C GLY A 56 -19.11 -2.58 -1.66
N ALA A 57 -17.95 -3.14 -2.01
CA ALA A 57 -17.52 -4.44 -1.50
C ALA A 57 -17.52 -4.50 0.03
N SER A 58 -17.96 -5.64 0.56
CA SER A 58 -17.99 -5.95 1.98
C SER A 58 -16.58 -6.11 2.57
N ASP A 59 -16.47 -6.11 3.90
CA ASP A 59 -15.21 -6.35 4.60
C ASP A 59 -14.55 -7.69 4.22
N GLN A 60 -15.36 -8.76 4.08
CA GLN A 60 -14.86 -10.08 3.69
C GLN A 60 -14.31 -10.09 2.27
N GLU A 61 -15.03 -9.49 1.31
CA GLU A 61 -14.57 -9.40 -0.08
C GLU A 61 -13.28 -8.57 -0.18
N ARG A 62 -13.14 -7.49 0.60
CA ARG A 62 -11.91 -6.69 0.64
C ARG A 62 -10.73 -7.43 1.22
N LEU A 63 -10.95 -8.26 2.25
CA LEU A 63 -9.91 -9.11 2.82
C LEU A 63 -9.44 -10.16 1.83
N GLN A 64 -10.38 -10.76 1.10
CA GLN A 64 -10.06 -11.72 0.06
C GLN A 64 -9.22 -11.10 -1.06
N ILE A 65 -9.63 -9.94 -1.58
CA ILE A 65 -8.88 -9.21 -2.61
C ILE A 65 -7.45 -8.89 -2.14
N ARG A 66 -7.29 -8.49 -0.87
CA ARG A 66 -5.97 -8.26 -0.29
C ARG A 66 -5.13 -9.52 -0.24
N ALA A 67 -5.69 -10.63 0.21
CA ALA A 67 -4.99 -11.90 0.28
C ALA A 67 -4.55 -12.36 -1.12
N GLU A 68 -5.42 -12.22 -2.13
CA GLU A 68 -5.11 -12.53 -3.53
C GLU A 68 -3.96 -11.64 -4.05
N ILE A 69 -3.95 -10.34 -3.73
CA ILE A 69 -2.86 -9.43 -4.12
C ILE A 69 -1.55 -9.83 -3.43
N GLU A 70 -1.57 -10.11 -2.13
CA GLU A 70 -0.39 -10.52 -1.37
C GLU A 70 0.17 -11.85 -1.87
N GLU A 71 -0.69 -12.81 -2.23
CA GLU A 71 -0.32 -14.08 -2.84
C GLU A 71 0.36 -13.89 -4.20
N GLU A 72 -0.20 -13.04 -5.07
CA GLU A 72 0.39 -12.71 -6.37
C GLU A 72 1.76 -12.02 -6.21
N ILE A 73 1.89 -11.06 -5.28
CA ILE A 73 3.18 -10.41 -5.01
C ILE A 73 4.17 -11.47 -4.54
N ALA A 74 3.81 -12.27 -3.52
CA ALA A 74 4.66 -13.29 -2.90
C ALA A 74 5.11 -14.39 -3.88
N GLY A 75 4.28 -14.73 -4.88
CA GLY A 75 4.61 -15.69 -5.93
C GLY A 75 5.61 -15.16 -6.96
N HIS A 76 5.75 -13.85 -7.09
CA HIS A 76 6.52 -13.19 -8.16
C HIS A 76 7.82 -12.51 -7.69
N ASN A 77 8.24 -12.63 -6.42
CA ASN A 77 9.58 -12.20 -5.94
C ASN A 77 10.76 -13.09 -6.39
N SER A 78 10.53 -14.04 -7.29
CA SER A 78 11.62 -14.63 -8.07
C SER A 78 12.00 -13.67 -9.21
N PRO A 79 13.29 -13.51 -9.57
CA PRO A 79 13.68 -12.68 -10.71
C PRO A 79 13.27 -13.37 -12.01
N THR A 80 11.99 -13.35 -12.35
CA THR A 80 11.47 -13.71 -13.67
C THR A 80 11.72 -12.55 -14.64
N CYS A 81 13.00 -12.22 -14.80
CA CYS A 81 13.57 -11.55 -15.98
C CYS A 81 15.10 -11.73 -16.00
N SER A 82 15.60 -12.93 -15.75
CA SER A 82 16.87 -13.37 -16.32
C SER A 82 16.52 -14.20 -17.55
N SER A 83 16.37 -13.53 -18.69
CA SER A 83 16.59 -14.21 -19.96
C SER A 83 18.09 -14.51 -20.03
N ASP A 84 18.49 -15.64 -19.46
CA ASP A 84 19.68 -16.35 -19.88
C ASP A 84 19.54 -16.58 -21.39
N ASP A 85 20.25 -15.79 -22.17
CA ASP A 85 20.50 -16.05 -23.58
C ASP A 85 21.73 -16.96 -23.65
N PRO A 86 21.59 -18.27 -23.96
CA PRO A 86 22.73 -19.07 -24.36
C PRO A 86 23.04 -18.75 -25.83
N GLN A 87 24.01 -17.87 -26.05
CA GLN A 87 24.75 -17.76 -27.32
C GLN A 87 26.20 -18.15 -27.09
#